data_AF-A0A8H6YN54-F1
#
_entry.id   AF-A0A8H6YN54-F1
#
_cell.length_a   1.000
_cell.length_b   1.000
_cell.length_c   1.000
_cell.angle_alpha   90.00
_cell.angle_beta   90.00
_cell.angle_gamma   90.00
#
_symmetry.space_group_name_H-M   'P 1'
#
loop_
_entity.id
_entity.type
_entity.pdbx_description
1 polymer ?
#
loop_
_entity_poly.entity_id
_entity_poly.type
_entity_poly.pdbx_seq_one_letter_code
_entity_poly.pdbx_strand_id
1 'polypeptide(L)'
;MDANGVDYMVISCAQPCIQGISDQATAEAMARNVNDQLAATISNNTIRFGGFASLAMHNATTAAQELKRAVTELGFLGALINDYPF
;
A
#
# COMPACT_ATOMS: atom_id res chain seq x y z
N MET A 1 1.47 -20.50 2.53
CA MET A 1 0.72 -20.52 1.27
C MET A 1 0.69 -21.92 0.68
N ASP A 2 1.84 -22.52 0.38
CA ASP A 2 1.93 -23.82 -0.31
C ASP A 2 1.25 -24.98 0.43
N ALA A 3 1.50 -25.14 1.73
CA ALA A 3 0.89 -26.21 2.54
C ALA A 3 -0.65 -26.15 2.61
N ASN A 4 -1.24 -24.98 2.33
CA ASN A 4 -2.68 -24.77 2.40
C ASN A 4 -3.29 -24.44 1.02
N GLY A 5 -2.53 -24.58 -0.08
CA GLY A 5 -3.03 -24.33 -1.45
C GLY A 5 -3.44 -22.88 -1.72
N VAL A 6 -2.78 -21.89 -1.08
CA VAL A 6 -3.03 -20.47 -1.39
C VAL A 6 -2.16 -20.04 -2.58
N ASP A 7 -2.81 -19.80 -3.71
CA ASP A 7 -2.13 -19.45 -4.97
C ASP A 7 -1.59 -18.03 -4.97
N TYR A 8 -2.37 -17.07 -4.47
CA TYR A 8 -2.05 -15.65 -4.56
C TYR A 8 -2.38 -14.90 -3.27
N MET A 9 -1.52 -13.96 -2.87
CA MET A 9 -1.76 -13.10 -1.71
C MET A 9 -1.56 -11.64 -2.09
N VAL A 10 -2.55 -10.81 -1.76
CA VAL A 10 -2.44 -9.35 -1.88
C VAL A 10 -2.03 -8.79 -0.52
N ILE A 11 -0.82 -8.24 -0.47
CA ILE A 11 -0.22 -7.74 0.77
C ILE A 11 -0.62 -6.27 0.96
N SER A 12 -0.91 -5.90 2.20
CA SER A 12 -1.21 -4.52 2.62
C SER A 12 -0.43 -4.17 3.88
N CYS A 13 -0.27 -2.87 4.14
CA CYS A 13 0.35 -2.39 5.35
C CYS A 13 -0.54 -2.60 6.58
N ALA A 14 0.03 -3.17 7.65
CA ALA A 14 -0.70 -3.50 8.86
C ALA A 14 -1.10 -2.24 9.67
N GLN A 15 -2.28 -2.28 10.28
CA GLN A 15 -2.82 -1.21 11.12
C GLN A 15 -1.86 -0.79 12.26
N PRO A 16 -1.79 0.52 12.62
CA PRO A 16 -2.56 1.65 12.08
C PRO A 16 -1.99 2.23 10.77
N CYS A 17 -0.84 1.72 10.30
CA CYS A 17 -0.12 2.19 9.12
C CYS A 17 -0.07 3.73 8.97
N ILE A 18 -0.32 4.25 7.76
CA ILE A 18 -0.26 5.67 7.41
C ILE A 18 -1.30 6.49 8.20
N GLN A 19 -2.43 5.88 8.58
CA GLN A 19 -3.50 6.59 9.25
C GLN A 19 -3.17 6.94 10.71
N GLY A 20 -2.14 6.33 11.30
CA GLY A 20 -1.60 6.74 12.60
C GLY A 20 -0.70 7.99 12.57
N ILE A 21 -0.42 8.56 11.40
CA ILE A 21 0.49 9.72 11.26
C ILE A 21 -0.35 10.98 11.04
N SER A 22 -0.35 11.91 11.99
CA SER A 22 -1.16 13.14 11.89
C SER A 22 -0.55 14.24 11.02
N ASP A 23 0.76 14.27 10.85
CA ASP A 23 1.43 15.24 9.98
C ASP A 23 1.29 14.80 8.52
N GLN A 24 0.67 15.65 7.70
CA GLN A 24 0.37 15.33 6.30
C GLN A 24 1.63 15.00 5.50
N ALA A 25 2.68 15.83 5.58
CA ALA A 25 3.89 15.65 4.79
C ALA A 25 4.62 14.34 5.15
N THR A 26 4.68 14.04 6.45
CA THR A 26 5.25 12.79 6.98
C THR A 26 4.42 11.59 6.52
N ALA A 27 3.09 11.68 6.57
CA ALA A 27 2.20 10.61 6.12
C ALA A 27 2.34 10.33 4.61
N GLU A 28 2.40 11.38 3.79
CA GLU A 28 2.60 11.26 2.33
C GLU A 28 3.96 10.65 1.98
N ALA A 29 5.03 11.06 2.67
CA ALA A 29 6.36 10.50 2.48
C ALA A 29 6.42 9.02 2.90
N MET A 30 5.81 8.68 4.03
CA MET A 30 5.73 7.31 4.51
C MET A 30 4.89 6.42 3.57
N ALA A 31 3.76 6.91 3.07
CA ALA A 31 2.91 6.19 2.12
C ALA A 31 3.69 5.77 0.87
N ARG A 32 4.41 6.72 0.26
CA ARG A 32 5.30 6.44 -0.88
C ARG A 32 6.37 5.41 -0.53
N ASN A 33 7.06 5.60 0.60
CA ASN A 33 8.14 4.71 1.02
C ASN A 33 7.66 3.27 1.25
N VAL A 34 6.52 3.09 1.93
CA VAL A 34 5.92 1.76 2.16
C VAL A 34 5.50 1.11 0.85
N ASN A 35 4.90 1.86 -0.07
CA ASN A 35 4.50 1.34 -1.38
C ASN A 35 5.72 0.90 -2.20
N ASP A 36 6.78 1.70 -2.22
CA ASP A 36 8.02 1.37 -2.96
C ASP A 36 8.73 0.14 -2.35
N GLN A 37 8.79 0.05 -1.01
CA GLN A 37 9.34 -1.12 -0.33
C GLN A 37 8.54 -2.39 -0.61
N LEU A 38 7.21 -2.30 -0.58
CA LEU A 38 6.35 -3.43 -0.88
C LEU A 38 6.52 -3.88 -2.33
N ALA A 39 6.50 -2.95 -3.29
CA ALA A 39 6.72 -3.24 -4.69
C ALA A 39 8.08 -3.93 -4.93
N ALA A 40 9.15 -3.43 -4.32
CA ALA A 40 10.47 -4.04 -4.38
C ALA A 40 10.47 -5.45 -3.78
N THR A 41 9.80 -5.66 -2.65
CA THR A 41 9.74 -6.95 -1.95
C THR A 41 9.02 -8.02 -2.76
N ILE A 42 7.90 -7.67 -3.42
CA ILE A 42 7.11 -8.63 -4.20
C ILE A 42 7.63 -8.83 -5.63
N SER A 43 8.53 -7.96 -6.11
CA SER A 43 9.02 -7.95 -7.50
C SER A 43 9.59 -9.29 -7.97
N ASN A 44 10.24 -10.05 -7.08
CA ASN A 44 10.83 -11.35 -7.40
C ASN A 44 9.81 -12.49 -7.52
N ASN A 45 8.54 -12.27 -7.14
CA ASN A 45 7.52 -13.32 -7.13
C ASN A 45 6.11 -12.75 -7.37
N THR A 46 5.96 -12.00 -8.46
CA THR A 46 4.70 -11.36 -8.87
C THR A 46 3.60 -12.35 -9.26
N ILE A 47 3.91 -13.63 -9.47
CA ILE A 47 2.92 -14.70 -9.70
C ILE A 47 2.26 -15.20 -8.40
N ARG A 48 2.88 -14.97 -7.24
CA ARG A 48 2.32 -15.36 -5.92
C ARG A 48 1.89 -14.18 -5.08
N PHE A 49 2.41 -12.98 -5.37
CA PHE A 49 2.16 -11.80 -4.56
C PHE A 49 1.72 -10.59 -5.40
N GLY A 50 0.77 -9.85 -4.83
CA GLY A 50 0.36 -8.52 -5.25
C GLY A 50 0.39 -7.54 -4.07
N GLY A 51 0.15 -6.26 -4.35
CA GLY A 51 0.13 -5.22 -3.33
C GLY A 51 -1.14 -4.36 -3.36
N PHE A 52 -1.57 -3.91 -2.19
CA PHE A 52 -2.50 -2.79 -2.05
C PHE A 52 -1.76 -1.52 -1.59
N ALA A 53 -2.09 -0.41 -2.23
CA ALA A 53 -1.52 0.89 -1.93
C ALA A 53 -1.92 1.34 -0.52
N SER A 54 -0.93 1.81 0.23
CA SER A 54 -1.12 2.59 1.45
C SER A 54 -1.19 4.06 1.06
N LEU A 55 -2.23 4.77 1.51
CA LEU A 55 -2.49 6.16 1.12
C LEU A 55 -2.57 7.08 2.34
N ALA A 56 -1.96 8.26 2.24
CA ALA A 56 -2.18 9.35 3.17
C ALA A 56 -3.51 10.04 2.84
N MET A 57 -4.51 9.90 3.69
CA MET A 57 -5.88 10.37 3.43
C MET A 57 -6.13 11.84 3.83
N HIS A 58 -5.09 12.58 4.25
CA HIS A 58 -5.17 14.00 4.64
C HIS A 58 -5.67 14.91 3.51
N ASN A 59 -5.32 14.59 2.26
CA ASN A 59 -5.71 15.36 1.09
C ASN A 59 -6.11 14.41 -0.05
N ALA A 60 -7.37 14.51 -0.49
CA ALA A 60 -7.95 13.63 -1.50
C ALA A 60 -7.19 13.66 -2.84
N THR A 61 -6.67 14.82 -3.26
CA THR A 61 -5.92 14.95 -4.51
C THR A 61 -4.59 14.20 -4.44
N THR A 62 -3.83 14.39 -3.36
CA THR A 62 -2.55 13.69 -3.16
C THR A 62 -2.73 12.18 -3.01
N ALA A 63 -3.78 11.74 -2.29
CA ALA A 63 -4.13 10.33 -2.15
C ALA A 63 -4.48 9.70 -3.50
N ALA A 64 -5.28 10.37 -4.32
CA ALA A 64 -5.63 9.90 -5.66
C ALA A 64 -4.41 9.83 -6.60
N GLN A 65 -3.48 10.78 -6.49
CA GLN A 65 -2.22 10.75 -7.25
C GLN A 65 -1.35 9.56 -6.85
N GLU A 66 -1.23 9.29 -5.55
CA GLU A 66 -0.44 8.14 -5.07
C GLU A 66 -1.11 6.81 -5.42
N LEU A 67 -2.45 6.72 -5.37
CA LEU A 67 -3.18 5.55 -5.85
C LEU A 67 -2.93 5.30 -7.34
N LYS A 68 -3.02 6.36 -8.16
CA LYS A 68 -2.74 6.27 -9.59
C LYS A 68 -1.33 5.75 -9.82
N ARG A 69 -0.32 6.34 -9.16
CA ARG A 69 1.09 5.90 -9.24
C ARG A 69 1.23 4.43 -8.86
N ALA A 70 0.67 4.03 -7.72
CA ALA A 70 0.78 2.65 -7.23
C ALA A 70 0.18 1.64 -8.21
N VAL A 71 -0.97 1.94 -8.81
CA VAL A 71 -1.61 1.04 -9.79
C VAL A 71 -0.86 1.04 -11.12
N THR A 72 -0.51 2.21 -11.66
CA THR A 72 0.03 2.30 -13.03
C THR A 72 1.54 2.07 -13.12
N GLU A 73 2.29 2.36 -12.06
CA GLU A 73 3.75 2.27 -12.06
C GLU A 73 4.26 1.09 -11.21
N LEU A 74 3.60 0.76 -10.09
CA LEU A 74 4.02 -0.33 -9.21
C LEU A 74 3.24 -1.64 -9.43
N GLY A 75 2.18 -1.61 -10.24
CA GLY A 75 1.35 -2.79 -10.54
C GLY A 75 0.46 -3.24 -9.37
N PHE A 76 0.14 -2.34 -8.45
CA PHE A 76 -0.77 -2.66 -7.33
C PHE A 76 -2.21 -2.85 -7.80
N LEU A 77 -2.97 -3.66 -7.06
CA LEU A 77 -4.31 -4.10 -7.43
C LEU A 77 -5.43 -3.19 -6.86
N GLY A 78 -5.06 -2.15 -6.12
CA GLY A 78 -5.99 -1.23 -5.47
C GLY A 78 -5.36 -0.56 -4.25
N ALA A 79 -6.19 -0.15 -3.28
CA ALA A 79 -5.76 0.42 -2.01
C ALA A 79 -6.43 -0.29 -0.83
N LEU A 80 -5.75 -0.27 0.31
CA LEU A 80 -6.33 -0.64 1.60
C LEU A 80 -6.08 0.49 2.59
N ILE A 81 -7.15 0.98 3.22
CA ILE A 81 -7.12 2.09 4.16
C ILE A 81 -7.47 1.53 5.53
N ASN A 82 -6.60 1.76 6.52
CA ASN A 82 -6.95 1.50 7.91
C ASN A 82 -7.75 2.70 8.39
N ASP A 83 -8.95 2.48 8.93
CA ASP A 83 -9.86 3.56 9.33
C ASP A 83 -9.22 4.54 10.35
N TYR A 84 -9.95 5.60 10.68
CA TYR A 84 -9.52 6.61 11.65
C TYR A 84 -9.11 5.96 12.99
N PRO A 85 -7.87 6.17 13.47
CA PRO A 85 -7.46 5.67 14.77
C PRO A 85 -8.12 6.51 15.88
N PHE A 86 -8.70 5.82 16.86
CA PHE A 86 -9.43 6.38 18.00
C PHE A 86 -8.64 7.45 18.78
#